data_AF-A0A848ILH5-F1
#
_entry.id   AF-A0A848ILH5-F1
#
_cell.length_a   1.000
_cell.length_b   1.000
_cell.length_c   1.000
_cell.angle_alpha   90.00
_cell.angle_beta   90.00
_cell.angle_gamma   90.00
#
_symmetry.space_group_name_H-M   'P 1'
#
loop_
_entity.id
_entity.type
_entity.pdbx_description
1 polymer ?
#
loop_
_entity_poly.entity_id
_entity_poly.type
_entity_poly.pdbx_seq_one_letter_code
_entity_poly.pdbx_strand_id
1 'polypeptide(L)'
;MLNFFSRAFDAFCDYGQPVRAAPPHQPGPKQPPPAPIRPPEEDFVAVGQGAANETFVTIRDVMHLFVQEADYVVHFEQEFDVVVSDTPVGKKLLPELCPRWHEKQVHHCSLKEAILNVIRRKDPPAVQPKPDVAVPKPQRVPETAAVAKAEPSPTSKAAAEEGDGRYDYAGLITAWGEEKFPRRNAAEGTEKFYTSFAIRLETSSGKEKIVQGEGLKDAITQCGCALGDRVGVKRLRKEKVQAFDRHGTARMKDGQPVYFDKWIWSIKHI
;
A
#
# COMPACT_ATOMS: atom_id res chain seq x y z
N MET A 1 -27.94 45.18 -3.65
CA MET A 1 -27.75 46.47 -4.35
C MET A 1 -26.62 46.23 -5.35
N LEU A 2 -26.89 45.78 -6.58
CA LEU A 2 -27.40 46.56 -7.73
C LEU A 2 -26.61 47.87 -7.92
N ASN A 3 -25.74 47.87 -8.95
CA ASN A 3 -25.66 48.86 -10.04
C ASN A 3 -24.23 48.95 -10.60
N PHE A 4 -23.95 49.21 -11.88
CA PHE A 4 -24.63 49.07 -13.18
C PHE A 4 -23.60 49.64 -14.18
N PHE A 5 -23.42 48.98 -15.33
CA PHE A 5 -23.10 49.52 -16.68
C PHE A 5 -22.06 50.65 -16.91
N SER A 6 -21.20 50.49 -17.92
CA SER A 6 -21.49 51.07 -19.25
C SER A 6 -20.53 50.60 -20.36
N ARG A 7 -21.10 50.52 -21.57
CA ARG A 7 -20.55 50.18 -22.89
C ARG A 7 -20.15 51.46 -23.66
N ALA A 8 -19.60 51.23 -24.86
CA ALA A 8 -19.65 52.08 -26.08
C ALA A 8 -18.41 52.97 -26.33
N PHE A 9 -17.96 53.26 -27.55
CA PHE A 9 -18.06 52.71 -28.92
C PHE A 9 -17.06 53.52 -29.77
N ASP A 10 -16.74 53.04 -30.96
CA ASP A 10 -15.82 53.56 -32.00
C ASP A 10 -15.83 55.08 -32.29
N ALA A 11 -14.73 55.59 -32.85
CA ALA A 11 -14.75 56.28 -34.16
C ALA A 11 -13.36 56.65 -34.71
N PHE A 12 -13.27 56.48 -36.03
CA PHE A 12 -12.23 56.80 -37.01
C PHE A 12 -11.75 58.26 -37.02
N CYS A 13 -10.53 58.47 -37.55
CA CYS A 13 -10.25 59.51 -38.55
C CYS A 13 -9.03 59.14 -39.42
N ASP A 14 -9.30 59.09 -40.72
CA ASP A 14 -8.45 58.84 -41.88
C ASP A 14 -7.87 60.17 -42.40
N TYR A 15 -6.62 60.21 -42.88
CA TYR A 15 -6.11 61.24 -43.79
C TYR A 15 -4.79 60.80 -44.47
N GLY A 16 -4.83 60.69 -45.81
CA GLY A 16 -3.77 61.26 -46.67
C GLY A 16 -2.77 60.30 -47.35
N GLN A 17 -3.09 59.86 -48.57
CA GLN A 17 -2.19 59.26 -49.56
C GLN A 17 -1.24 60.31 -50.22
N PRO A 18 -0.09 59.96 -50.86
CA PRO A 18 -0.13 59.44 -52.24
C PRO A 18 0.95 58.41 -52.69
N VAL A 19 0.46 57.48 -53.52
CA VAL A 19 1.01 56.72 -54.67
C VAL A 19 2.52 56.79 -55.02
N ARG A 20 3.19 55.62 -55.07
CA ARG A 20 3.95 55.16 -56.27
C ARG A 20 4.49 53.72 -56.17
N ALA A 21 4.22 52.98 -57.26
CA ALA A 21 4.95 51.86 -57.86
C ALA A 21 5.24 50.61 -57.02
N ALA A 22 4.52 49.53 -57.36
CA ALA A 22 4.89 48.16 -57.03
C ALA A 22 5.94 47.60 -58.03
N PRO A 23 6.99 46.95 -57.53
CA PRO A 23 7.69 45.86 -58.20
C PRO A 23 7.52 44.53 -57.41
N PRO A 24 7.90 43.38 -57.99
CA PRO A 24 7.10 42.15 -58.00
C PRO A 24 7.17 41.29 -56.73
N HIS A 25 6.18 40.39 -56.62
CA HIS A 25 6.06 39.29 -55.66
C HIS A 25 7.40 38.67 -55.26
N GLN A 26 7.83 38.94 -54.03
CA GLN A 26 8.66 38.02 -53.26
C GLN A 26 7.73 37.06 -52.51
N PRO A 27 7.96 35.73 -52.55
CA PRO A 27 7.29 34.83 -51.63
C PRO A 27 7.80 35.15 -50.22
N GLY A 28 6.94 35.75 -49.40
CA GLY A 28 7.23 35.99 -48.00
C GLY A 28 7.56 34.69 -47.26
N PRO A 29 8.33 34.75 -46.16
CA PRO A 29 8.61 33.58 -45.34
C PRO A 29 7.27 32.96 -44.90
N LYS A 30 7.12 31.65 -45.14
CA LYS A 30 5.95 30.88 -44.71
C LYS A 30 5.71 31.15 -43.23
N GLN A 31 4.62 31.84 -42.92
CA GLN A 31 4.12 32.04 -41.57
C GLN A 31 3.97 30.64 -40.95
N PRO A 32 4.62 30.35 -39.81
CA PRO A 32 4.42 29.07 -39.14
C PRO A 32 2.93 28.95 -38.78
N PRO A 33 2.36 27.73 -38.85
CA PRO A 33 0.97 27.53 -38.50
C PRO A 33 0.69 28.08 -37.09
N PRO A 34 -0.48 28.69 -36.85
CA PRO A 34 -0.84 29.17 -35.53
C PRO A 34 -0.69 28.02 -34.54
N ALA A 35 0.10 28.27 -33.49
CA ALA A 35 0.28 27.30 -32.41
C ALA A 35 -1.11 26.89 -31.91
N PRO A 36 -1.34 25.59 -31.62
CA PRO A 36 -2.59 25.17 -31.00
C PRO A 36 -2.80 26.02 -29.75
N ILE A 37 -3.94 26.70 -29.68
CA ILE A 37 -4.41 27.37 -28.47
C ILE A 37 -4.42 26.28 -27.39
N ARG A 38 -3.45 26.32 -26.48
CA ARG A 38 -3.50 25.46 -25.30
C ARG A 38 -4.75 25.87 -24.54
N PRO A 39 -5.65 24.94 -24.17
CA PRO A 39 -6.65 25.26 -23.16
C PRO A 39 -5.91 25.79 -21.93
N PRO A 40 -6.52 26.73 -21.17
CA PRO A 40 -5.92 27.20 -19.92
C PRO A 40 -5.50 25.98 -19.11
N GLU A 41 -4.21 25.91 -18.76
CA GLU A 41 -3.72 24.92 -17.80
C GLU A 41 -4.51 25.20 -16.52
N GLU A 42 -5.57 24.42 -16.30
CA GLU A 42 -6.20 24.34 -15.00
C GLU A 42 -5.07 23.99 -14.04
N ASP A 43 -4.84 24.81 -13.02
CA ASP A 43 -3.81 24.58 -12.02
C ASP A 43 -4.13 23.27 -11.27
N PHE A 44 -3.71 22.14 -11.83
CA PHE A 44 -3.84 20.84 -11.20
C PHE A 44 -2.92 20.84 -9.99
N VAL A 45 -3.49 21.06 -8.82
CA VAL A 45 -2.76 20.91 -7.55
C VAL A 45 -2.42 19.43 -7.39
N ALA A 46 -1.13 19.10 -7.52
CA ALA A 46 -0.65 17.75 -7.31
C ALA A 46 -0.78 17.38 -5.84
N VAL A 47 -1.70 16.46 -5.52
CA VAL A 47 -1.95 15.96 -4.16
C VAL A 47 -1.40 14.55 -3.98
N GLY A 48 -1.07 14.20 -2.74
CA GLY A 48 -0.56 12.89 -2.34
C GLY A 48 0.96 12.73 -2.48
N GLN A 49 1.70 13.84 -2.41
CA GLN A 49 3.15 13.87 -2.48
C GLN A 49 3.84 13.90 -1.10
N GLY A 50 3.05 13.90 -0.01
CA GLY A 50 3.58 14.04 1.34
C GLY A 50 3.87 15.48 1.72
N ALA A 51 3.15 16.45 1.14
CA ALA A 51 3.34 17.86 1.47
C ALA A 51 2.94 18.16 2.93
N ALA A 52 3.45 19.25 3.51
CA ALA A 52 3.24 19.56 4.93
C ALA A 52 1.77 19.80 5.33
N ASN A 53 0.93 20.16 4.35
CA ASN A 53 -0.52 20.31 4.49
C ASN A 53 -1.29 19.01 4.22
N GLU A 54 -0.62 17.90 3.89
CA GLU A 54 -1.23 16.61 3.59
C GLU A 54 -1.19 15.67 4.80
N THR A 55 -2.31 14.99 5.06
CA THR A 55 -2.41 13.98 6.11
C THR A 55 -3.06 12.73 5.56
N PHE A 56 -2.34 11.62 5.65
CA PHE A 56 -2.79 10.30 5.21
C PHE A 56 -3.36 9.53 6.40
N VAL A 57 -4.53 8.93 6.21
CA VAL A 57 -5.19 8.12 7.24
C VAL A 57 -5.83 6.90 6.58
N THR A 58 -5.51 5.71 7.06
CA THR A 58 -6.23 4.49 6.67
C THR A 58 -7.52 4.39 7.48
N ILE A 59 -8.68 4.39 6.80
CA ILE A 59 -9.98 4.23 7.43
C ILE A 59 -10.68 3.08 6.70
N ARG A 60 -11.00 2.00 7.41
CA ARG A 60 -11.66 0.80 6.84
C ARG A 60 -10.95 0.25 5.60
N ASP A 61 -9.63 0.10 5.71
CA ASP A 61 -8.76 -0.45 4.66
C ASP A 61 -8.67 0.37 3.37
N VAL A 62 -9.24 1.58 3.35
CA VAL A 62 -9.06 2.56 2.27
C VAL A 62 -8.12 3.66 2.76
N MET A 63 -7.21 4.11 1.90
CA MET A 63 -6.37 5.28 2.20
C MET A 63 -7.16 6.56 1.93
N HIS A 64 -7.24 7.42 2.95
CA HIS A 64 -7.82 8.74 2.86
C HIS A 64 -6.70 9.78 2.91
N LEU A 65 -6.80 10.79 2.07
CA LEU A 65 -5.91 11.95 2.07
C LEU A 65 -6.70 13.19 2.45
N PHE A 66 -6.22 13.91 3.45
CA PHE A 66 -6.79 15.18 3.89
C PHE A 66 -5.77 16.28 3.60
N VAL A 67 -6.17 17.27 2.81
CA VAL A 67 -5.34 18.44 2.46
C VAL A 67 -5.88 19.64 3.23
N GLN A 68 -5.09 20.16 4.16
CA GLN A 68 -5.45 21.33 4.97
C GLN A 68 -5.12 22.61 4.18
N GLU A 69 -6.16 23.29 3.75
CA GLU A 69 -6.07 24.65 3.21
C GLU A 69 -6.35 25.67 4.31
N ALA A 70 -6.24 26.96 3.98
CA ALA A 70 -6.28 28.05 4.97
C ALA A 70 -7.51 27.99 5.91
N ASP A 71 -8.70 27.70 5.37
CA ASP A 71 -9.97 27.72 6.08
C ASP A 71 -10.83 26.45 5.89
N TYR A 72 -10.34 25.47 5.15
CA TYR A 72 -11.05 24.21 4.91
C TYR A 72 -10.08 23.03 4.75
N VAL A 73 -10.64 21.83 4.78
CA VAL A 73 -9.92 20.58 4.54
C VAL A 73 -10.57 19.85 3.37
N VAL A 74 -9.79 19.54 2.34
CA VAL A 74 -10.26 18.71 1.22
C VAL A 74 -9.95 17.25 1.55
N HIS A 75 -10.97 16.40 1.47
CA HIS A 75 -10.88 14.97 1.70
C HIS A 75 -10.94 14.22 0.37
N PHE A 76 -9.92 13.41 0.12
CA PHE A 76 -9.81 12.48 -0.99
C PHE A 76 -9.81 11.03 -0.49
N GLU A 77 -10.28 10.12 -1.33
CA GLU A 77 -10.11 8.68 -1.18
C GLU A 77 -9.24 8.11 -2.29
N GLN A 78 -8.45 7.11 -1.93
CA GLN A 78 -7.73 6.29 -2.89
C GLN A 78 -8.73 5.46 -3.70
N GLU A 79 -8.66 5.61 -5.02
CA GLU A 79 -9.45 4.83 -5.97
C GLU A 79 -8.54 4.22 -7.04
N PHE A 80 -8.84 2.99 -7.45
CA PHE A 80 -8.16 2.32 -8.55
C PHE A 80 -9.12 2.18 -9.71
N ASP A 81 -8.75 2.71 -10.86
CA ASP A 81 -9.53 2.48 -12.07
C ASP A 81 -9.32 1.05 -12.57
N VAL A 82 -10.33 0.51 -13.25
CA VAL A 82 -10.22 -0.80 -13.90
C VAL A 82 -9.91 -0.58 -15.37
N VAL A 83 -8.75 -1.08 -15.81
CA VAL A 83 -8.27 -0.94 -17.18
C VAL A 83 -8.32 -2.29 -17.89
N VAL A 84 -8.75 -2.27 -19.15
CA VAL A 84 -8.65 -3.45 -20.02
C VAL A 84 -7.21 -3.56 -20.51
N SER A 85 -6.48 -4.54 -19.99
CA SER A 85 -5.08 -4.78 -20.32
C SER A 85 -4.95 -6.08 -21.11
N ASP A 86 -4.09 -6.07 -22.13
CA ASP A 86 -3.70 -7.29 -22.84
C ASP A 86 -2.79 -8.13 -21.93
N THR A 87 -3.18 -9.37 -21.69
CA THR A 87 -2.39 -10.34 -20.91
C THR A 87 -2.10 -11.57 -21.77
N PRO A 88 -1.15 -12.44 -21.39
CA PRO A 88 -0.88 -13.70 -22.10
C PRO A 88 -2.09 -14.64 -22.22
N VAL A 89 -3.13 -14.43 -21.41
CA VAL A 89 -4.40 -15.17 -21.44
C VAL A 89 -5.53 -14.38 -22.14
N GLY A 90 -5.19 -13.31 -22.87
CA GLY A 90 -6.13 -12.42 -23.57
C GLY A 90 -6.39 -11.10 -22.84
N LYS A 91 -7.36 -10.32 -23.32
CA LYS A 91 -7.77 -9.06 -22.68
C LYS A 91 -8.41 -9.33 -21.31
N LYS A 92 -7.89 -8.69 -20.26
CA LYS A 92 -8.39 -8.79 -18.88
C LYS A 92 -8.65 -7.41 -18.31
N LEU A 93 -9.69 -7.30 -17.50
CA LEU A 93 -9.92 -6.16 -16.64
C LEU A 93 -8.99 -6.29 -15.44
N LEU A 94 -8.00 -5.41 -15.34
CA LEU A 94 -7.06 -5.35 -14.23
C LEU A 94 -7.23 -4.01 -13.52
N PRO A 95 -7.17 -3.97 -12.18
CA PRO A 95 -7.03 -2.71 -11.48
C PRO A 95 -5.73 -2.04 -11.92
N GLU A 96 -5.77 -0.73 -12.09
CA GLU A 96 -4.59 0.08 -12.30
C GLU A 96 -3.65 -0.07 -11.09
N LEU A 97 -2.34 -0.08 -11.34
CA LEU A 97 -1.35 -0.27 -10.26
C LEU A 97 -1.12 1.01 -9.47
N CYS A 98 -1.40 2.15 -10.08
CA CYS A 98 -1.27 3.47 -9.47
C CYS A 98 -2.67 3.95 -9.06
N PRO A 99 -2.90 4.20 -7.76
CA PRO A 99 -4.14 4.80 -7.34
C PRO A 99 -4.23 6.25 -7.79
N ARG A 100 -5.46 6.71 -7.99
CA ARG A 100 -5.78 8.13 -8.12
C ARG A 100 -6.49 8.64 -6.86
N TRP A 101 -6.30 9.92 -6.58
CA TRP A 101 -7.03 10.63 -5.53
C TRP A 101 -8.36 11.10 -6.07
N HIS A 102 -9.44 10.62 -5.47
CA HIS A 102 -10.79 11.04 -5.82
C HIS A 102 -11.31 11.96 -4.71
N GLU A 103 -11.60 13.22 -5.03
CA GLU A 103 -12.19 14.16 -4.08
C GLU A 103 -13.56 13.64 -3.63
N LYS A 104 -13.73 13.45 -2.33
CA LYS A 104 -15.00 13.03 -1.74
C LYS A 104 -15.75 14.19 -1.15
N GLN A 105 -15.04 15.08 -0.45
CA GLN A 105 -15.69 16.15 0.28
C GLN A 105 -14.76 17.28 0.69
N VAL A 106 -15.29 18.50 0.74
CA VAL A 106 -14.70 19.64 1.45
C VAL A 106 -15.32 19.80 2.85
N HIS A 107 -14.48 19.96 3.86
CA HIS A 107 -14.85 20.15 5.27
C HIS A 107 -14.46 21.54 5.75
N HIS A 108 -15.44 22.35 6.18
CA HIS A 108 -15.21 23.65 6.81
C HIS A 108 -15.06 23.52 8.34
N CYS A 109 -14.20 22.62 8.77
CA CYS A 109 -13.88 22.38 10.17
C CYS A 109 -12.40 22.04 10.34
N SER A 110 -11.94 21.83 11.56
CA SER A 110 -10.53 21.45 11.78
C SER A 110 -10.21 20.09 11.16
N LEU A 111 -8.95 19.86 10.77
CA LEU A 111 -8.45 18.56 10.29
C LEU A 111 -8.88 17.38 11.16
N LYS A 112 -8.75 17.54 12.49
CA LYS A 112 -9.14 16.51 13.45
C LYS A 112 -10.63 16.18 13.37
N GLU A 113 -11.49 17.20 13.25
CA GLU A 113 -12.93 17.01 13.13
C GLU A 113 -13.31 16.41 11.77
N ALA A 114 -12.63 16.81 10.70
CA ALA A 114 -12.83 16.24 9.36
C ALA A 114 -12.55 14.73 9.37
N ILE A 115 -11.40 14.31 9.93
CA ILE A 115 -11.04 12.90 10.08
C ILE A 115 -12.07 12.14 10.92
N LEU A 116 -12.48 12.69 12.08
CA LEU A 116 -13.48 12.06 12.94
C LEU A 116 -14.85 11.92 12.24
N ASN A 117 -15.23 12.88 11.41
CA ASN A 117 -16.47 12.82 10.64
C ASN A 117 -16.43 11.66 9.64
N VAL A 118 -15.32 11.47 8.93
CA VAL A 118 -15.13 10.35 8.00
C VAL A 118 -15.15 9.01 8.74
N ILE A 119 -14.45 8.89 9.87
CA ILE A 119 -14.44 7.66 10.69
C ILE A 119 -15.86 7.28 11.16
N ARG A 120 -16.66 8.27 11.54
CA ARG A 120 -18.01 8.06 12.10
C ARG A 120 -19.08 7.76 11.06
N ARG A 121 -18.89 8.17 9.80
CA ARG A 121 -19.86 7.91 8.73
C ARG A 121 -20.02 6.43 8.50
N LYS A 122 -21.17 5.86 8.82
CA LYS A 122 -21.50 4.50 8.38
C LYS A 122 -21.96 4.57 6.93
N ASP A 123 -21.04 4.49 5.99
CA ASP A 123 -21.45 4.29 4.61
C ASP A 123 -22.02 2.87 4.47
N PRO A 124 -23.18 2.69 3.80
CA PRO A 124 -23.60 1.36 3.39
C PRO A 124 -22.55 0.79 2.44
N PRO A 125 -22.28 -0.53 2.48
CA PRO A 125 -21.24 -1.12 1.67
C PRO A 125 -21.49 -0.82 0.19
N ALA A 126 -20.53 -0.17 -0.47
CA ALA A 126 -20.47 -0.06 -1.91
C ALA A 126 -20.57 -1.48 -2.50
N VAL A 127 -21.59 -1.69 -3.33
CA VAL A 127 -21.90 -3.00 -3.94
C VAL A 127 -20.76 -3.35 -4.88
N GLN A 128 -19.84 -4.20 -4.44
CA GLN A 128 -18.98 -4.96 -5.34
C GLN A 128 -19.76 -6.19 -5.84
N PRO A 129 -19.83 -6.45 -7.17
CA PRO A 129 -20.42 -7.67 -7.67
C PRO A 129 -19.52 -8.86 -7.33
N LYS A 130 -20.00 -9.74 -6.44
CA LYS A 130 -19.41 -11.07 -6.22
C LYS A 130 -19.66 -11.95 -7.45
N PRO A 131 -18.64 -12.53 -8.10
CA PRO A 131 -18.85 -13.72 -8.91
C PRO A 131 -19.02 -14.92 -7.97
N ASP A 132 -20.26 -15.39 -7.90
CA ASP A 132 -20.66 -16.61 -7.21
C ASP A 132 -20.12 -17.82 -7.98
N VAL A 133 -19.14 -18.52 -7.41
CA VAL A 133 -18.78 -19.87 -7.86
C VAL A 133 -18.81 -20.78 -6.63
N ALA A 134 -19.96 -21.38 -6.43
CA ALA A 134 -20.18 -22.47 -5.49
C ALA A 134 -19.29 -23.67 -5.87
N VAL A 135 -18.39 -24.06 -4.96
CA VAL A 135 -17.69 -25.35 -5.02
C VAL A 135 -18.10 -26.19 -3.80
N PRO A 136 -18.61 -27.42 -3.96
CA PRO A 136 -19.14 -28.21 -2.85
C PRO A 136 -18.06 -28.79 -1.93
N LYS A 137 -18.40 -28.83 -0.62
CA LYS A 137 -17.68 -29.58 0.44
C LYS A 137 -17.56 -31.08 0.12
N PRO A 138 -16.40 -31.70 0.39
CA PRO A 138 -16.33 -33.13 0.66
C PRO A 138 -16.41 -33.42 2.17
N GLN A 139 -17.04 -34.56 2.43
CA GLN A 139 -17.56 -35.09 3.67
C GLN A 139 -16.48 -35.77 4.52
N ARG A 140 -16.66 -35.67 5.84
CA ARG A 140 -15.82 -36.24 6.91
C ARG A 140 -16.11 -37.75 7.06
N VAL A 141 -15.07 -38.57 7.22
CA VAL A 141 -15.16 -39.95 7.74
C VAL A 141 -14.15 -40.14 8.91
N PRO A 142 -14.49 -40.92 9.96
CA PRO A 142 -13.69 -41.03 11.19
C PRO A 142 -12.77 -42.27 11.27
N GLU A 143 -11.73 -42.15 12.13
CA GLU A 143 -10.98 -43.17 12.93
C GLU A 143 -10.37 -44.39 12.21
N THR A 144 -9.23 -45.01 12.58
CA THR A 144 -8.41 -45.12 13.81
C THR A 144 -7.07 -45.79 13.41
N ALA A 145 -5.98 -45.54 14.15
CA ALA A 145 -5.02 -46.57 14.64
C ALA A 145 -3.68 -45.93 15.07
N ALA A 146 -3.31 -46.19 16.32
CA ALA A 146 -2.08 -45.78 16.98
C ALA A 146 -0.90 -46.72 16.68
N VAL A 147 0.34 -46.22 16.65
CA VAL A 147 1.56 -46.89 17.15
C VAL A 147 2.56 -45.83 17.64
N ALA A 148 3.26 -46.16 18.72
CA ALA A 148 3.90 -45.26 19.66
C ALA A 148 5.42 -45.00 19.46
N LYS A 149 5.87 -43.96 20.16
CA LYS A 149 7.20 -43.71 20.79
C LYS A 149 8.43 -43.47 19.89
N ALA A 150 9.01 -42.27 20.04
CA ALA A 150 10.24 -42.08 20.84
C ALA A 150 10.56 -40.57 20.98
N GLU A 151 10.68 -40.10 22.23
CA GLU A 151 11.41 -38.86 22.55
C GLU A 151 12.93 -39.12 22.46
N PRO A 152 13.76 -38.08 22.31
CA PRO A 152 14.28 -37.39 23.50
C PRO A 152 14.27 -35.85 23.40
N SER A 153 13.89 -35.22 24.51
CA SER A 153 14.25 -33.83 24.91
C SER A 153 15.62 -33.82 25.62
N PRO A 154 16.17 -32.70 26.16
CA PRO A 154 15.90 -31.25 25.98
C PRO A 154 17.19 -30.41 25.78
N THR A 155 17.08 -29.16 25.30
CA THR A 155 17.61 -27.91 25.93
C THR A 155 17.69 -26.72 24.96
N SER A 156 16.91 -25.68 25.25
CA SER A 156 17.45 -24.35 25.57
C SER A 156 16.33 -23.51 26.15
N LYS A 157 16.43 -23.26 27.47
CA LYS A 157 15.62 -22.29 28.19
C LYS A 157 15.98 -20.90 27.70
N ALA A 158 15.00 -20.16 27.19
CA ALA A 158 15.00 -18.71 27.23
C ALA A 158 13.67 -18.31 27.87
N ALA A 159 13.76 -17.57 28.96
CA ALA A 159 12.70 -17.25 29.90
C ALA A 159 11.37 -16.92 29.19
N ALA A 160 10.37 -17.78 29.43
CA ALA A 160 8.97 -17.45 29.30
C ALA A 160 8.62 -16.61 30.53
N GLU A 161 8.60 -15.28 30.38
CA GLU A 161 7.92 -14.42 31.35
C GLU A 161 6.50 -14.19 30.84
N GLU A 162 5.58 -14.87 31.53
CA GLU A 162 4.19 -14.50 31.80
C GLU A 162 3.32 -14.09 30.61
N GLY A 163 2.91 -15.10 29.84
CA GLY A 163 1.72 -15.06 29.01
C GLY A 163 0.91 -16.31 29.27
N ASP A 164 -0.41 -16.15 29.45
CA ASP A 164 -1.42 -17.18 29.27
C ASP A 164 -0.93 -18.17 28.19
N GLY A 165 -0.85 -19.48 28.48
CA GLY A 165 -0.21 -20.53 27.65
C GLY A 165 -0.74 -20.67 26.20
N ARG A 166 -1.61 -19.73 25.84
CA ARG A 166 -2.11 -19.37 24.53
C ARG A 166 -1.04 -18.85 23.57
N TYR A 167 -0.06 -18.05 24.00
CA TYR A 167 0.95 -17.41 23.12
C TYR A 167 2.40 -17.63 23.60
N ASP A 168 3.36 -17.68 22.68
CA ASP A 168 4.79 -17.80 23.02
C ASP A 168 5.42 -16.45 23.36
N TYR A 169 4.88 -15.38 22.76
CA TYR A 169 5.28 -13.99 22.98
C TYR A 169 4.05 -13.09 23.00
N ALA A 170 4.09 -12.00 23.76
CA ALA A 170 3.02 -11.00 23.79
C ALA A 170 3.60 -9.61 24.03
N GLY A 171 3.05 -8.59 23.36
CA GLY A 171 3.51 -7.21 23.53
C GLY A 171 2.91 -6.23 22.52
N LEU A 172 3.30 -4.97 22.65
CA LEU A 172 3.00 -3.90 21.70
C LEU A 172 3.96 -3.98 20.52
N ILE A 173 3.45 -3.92 19.29
CA ILE A 173 4.30 -3.92 18.09
C ILE A 173 4.98 -2.55 17.97
N THR A 174 6.30 -2.50 18.12
CA THR A 174 7.07 -1.26 18.00
C THR A 174 7.71 -1.11 16.62
N ALA A 175 8.04 -2.23 15.97
CA ALA A 175 8.57 -2.27 14.61
C ALA A 175 8.45 -3.68 14.02
N TRP A 176 8.54 -3.77 12.69
CA TRP A 176 8.78 -5.01 11.97
C TRP A 176 9.55 -4.73 10.69
N GLY A 177 10.11 -5.77 10.08
CA GLY A 177 10.79 -5.64 8.80
C GLY A 177 11.89 -6.67 8.63
N GLU A 178 12.63 -6.51 7.54
CA GLU A 178 13.84 -7.29 7.31
C GLU A 178 15.01 -6.71 8.10
N GLU A 179 15.60 -7.54 8.95
CA GLU A 179 16.76 -7.17 9.78
C GLU A 179 17.93 -8.12 9.55
N LYS A 180 19.15 -7.64 9.84
CA LYS A 180 20.38 -8.42 9.73
C LYS A 180 20.68 -9.12 11.06
N PHE A 181 20.71 -10.45 11.04
CA PHE A 181 21.02 -11.28 12.20
C PHE A 181 22.41 -11.89 12.07
N PRO A 182 23.22 -11.94 13.13
CA PRO A 182 24.54 -12.54 13.09
C PRO A 182 24.42 -14.05 12.84
N ARG A 183 25.22 -14.57 11.90
CA ARG A 183 25.37 -16.01 11.71
C ARG A 183 26.30 -16.56 12.79
N ARG A 184 25.76 -17.42 13.67
CA ARG A 184 26.53 -18.02 14.78
C ARG A 184 27.72 -18.88 14.34
N ASN A 185 27.70 -19.37 13.11
CA ASN A 185 28.73 -20.26 12.54
C ASN A 185 29.34 -19.69 11.25
N ALA A 186 29.52 -18.37 11.16
CA ALA A 186 30.19 -17.78 9.99
C ALA A 186 31.66 -18.23 9.95
N ALA A 187 32.05 -19.00 8.94
CA ALA A 187 33.45 -19.30 8.65
C ALA A 187 34.18 -18.05 8.10
N GLU A 188 35.50 -18.03 8.21
CA GLU A 188 36.34 -16.95 7.68
C GLU A 188 36.11 -16.81 6.16
N GLY A 189 35.73 -15.62 5.70
CA GLY A 189 35.37 -15.34 4.30
C GLY A 189 33.87 -15.46 3.95
N THR A 190 33.00 -15.87 4.87
CA THR A 190 31.53 -15.90 4.65
C THR A 190 30.82 -14.67 5.20
N GLU A 191 29.66 -14.33 4.62
CA GLU A 191 28.82 -13.22 5.08
C GLU A 191 28.46 -13.39 6.57
N LYS A 192 28.91 -12.44 7.42
CA LYS A 192 28.75 -12.50 8.88
C LYS A 192 27.30 -12.40 9.35
N PHE A 193 26.43 -11.90 8.48
CA PHE A 193 25.02 -11.69 8.77
C PHE A 193 24.14 -12.41 7.75
N TYR A 194 22.91 -12.67 8.13
CA TYR A 194 21.85 -13.04 7.21
C TYR A 194 20.64 -12.15 7.45
N THR A 195 19.94 -11.83 6.39
CA THR A 195 18.71 -11.06 6.47
C THR A 195 17.54 -12.01 6.77
N SER A 196 16.68 -11.63 7.69
CA SER A 196 15.40 -12.31 7.91
C SER A 196 14.37 -11.32 8.42
N PHE A 197 13.09 -11.63 8.21
CA PHE A 197 12.02 -10.84 8.77
C PHE A 197 11.91 -11.02 10.30
N ALA A 198 11.63 -9.92 11.00
CA ALA A 198 11.40 -9.91 12.43
C ALA A 198 10.32 -8.91 12.84
N ILE A 199 9.76 -9.13 14.03
CA ILE A 199 8.87 -8.22 14.73
C ILE A 199 9.47 -7.88 16.10
N ARG A 200 9.40 -6.62 16.48
CA ARG A 200 9.83 -6.08 17.77
C ARG A 200 8.59 -5.82 18.61
N LEU A 201 8.58 -6.41 19.79
CA LEU A 201 7.48 -6.31 20.75
C LEU A 201 7.97 -5.63 22.02
N GLU A 202 7.28 -4.61 22.48
CA GLU A 202 7.46 -4.11 23.84
C GLU A 202 6.54 -4.91 24.78
N THR A 203 7.15 -5.67 25.70
CA THR A 203 6.42 -6.50 26.66
C THR A 203 5.71 -5.63 27.71
N SER A 204 4.79 -6.22 28.48
CA SER A 204 4.19 -5.52 29.64
C SER A 204 5.21 -5.04 30.67
N SER A 205 6.40 -5.66 30.72
CA SER A 205 7.53 -5.24 31.55
C SER A 205 8.38 -4.11 30.93
N GLY A 206 7.98 -3.55 29.79
CA GLY A 206 8.71 -2.49 29.08
C GLY A 206 10.02 -2.96 28.43
N LYS A 207 10.23 -4.27 28.32
CA LYS A 207 11.42 -4.83 27.66
C LYS A 207 11.12 -5.08 26.19
N GLU A 208 12.11 -4.84 25.34
CA GLU A 208 12.03 -5.21 23.94
C GLU A 208 12.25 -6.72 23.75
N LYS A 209 11.37 -7.35 22.98
CA LYS A 209 11.47 -8.73 22.52
C LYS A 209 11.46 -8.78 21.01
N ILE A 210 12.52 -9.33 20.43
CA ILE A 210 12.62 -9.56 18.99
C ILE A 210 12.19 -11.01 18.69
N VAL A 211 11.18 -11.16 17.82
CA VAL A 211 10.73 -12.46 17.31
C VAL A 211 11.08 -12.53 15.83
N GLN A 212 11.80 -13.58 15.42
CA GLN A 212 12.40 -13.70 14.10
C GLN A 212 11.82 -14.88 13.31
N GLY A 213 11.52 -14.67 12.03
CA GLY A 213 11.22 -15.74 11.07
C GLY A 213 10.38 -15.28 9.87
N GLU A 214 10.65 -15.84 8.69
CA GLU A 214 9.96 -15.43 7.45
C GLU A 214 8.44 -15.60 7.48
N GLY A 215 7.91 -16.60 8.20
CA GLY A 215 6.46 -16.80 8.29
C GLY A 215 5.72 -15.73 9.11
N LEU A 216 6.44 -14.80 9.74
CA LEU A 216 5.84 -13.64 10.40
C LEU A 216 5.21 -12.66 9.39
N LYS A 217 5.76 -12.55 8.17
CA LYS A 217 5.19 -11.71 7.10
C LYS A 217 3.74 -12.10 6.82
N ASP A 218 3.51 -13.40 6.62
CA ASP A 218 2.18 -13.94 6.35
C ASP A 218 1.26 -13.75 7.56
N ALA A 219 1.77 -13.97 8.77
CA ALA A 219 0.98 -13.88 10.00
C ALA A 219 0.55 -12.44 10.32
N ILE A 220 1.41 -11.44 10.09
CA ILE A 220 1.07 -10.02 10.22
C ILE A 220 0.00 -9.65 9.21
N THR A 221 0.22 -10.01 7.93
CA THR A 221 -0.73 -9.72 6.84
C THR A 221 -2.09 -10.36 7.11
N GLN A 222 -2.11 -11.62 7.55
CA GLN A 222 -3.33 -12.35 7.87
C GLN A 222 -4.05 -11.78 9.10
N CYS A 223 -3.31 -11.32 10.11
CA CYS A 223 -3.90 -10.70 11.29
C CYS A 223 -4.43 -9.29 11.00
N GLY A 224 -3.82 -8.57 10.05
CA GLY A 224 -4.13 -7.18 9.78
C GLY A 224 -3.69 -6.24 10.91
N CYS A 225 -2.67 -6.62 11.68
CA CYS A 225 -2.13 -5.75 12.72
C CYS A 225 -1.31 -4.61 12.12
N ALA A 226 -1.04 -3.58 12.93
CA ALA A 226 -0.29 -2.35 12.66
C ALA A 226 0.73 -2.07 13.78
N LEU A 227 1.62 -1.10 13.54
CA LEU A 227 2.49 -0.58 14.61
C LEU A 227 1.61 0.05 15.72
N GLY A 228 1.95 -0.22 16.97
CA GLY A 228 1.18 0.21 18.13
C GLY A 228 0.07 -0.76 18.55
N ASP A 229 -0.17 -1.85 17.82
CA ASP A 229 -1.12 -2.87 18.27
C ASP A 229 -0.53 -3.76 19.36
N ARG A 230 -1.36 -4.18 20.31
CA ARG A 230 -0.99 -5.21 21.27
C ARG A 230 -1.39 -6.58 20.73
N VAL A 231 -0.41 -7.49 20.62
CA VAL A 231 -0.61 -8.80 20.00
C VAL A 231 0.02 -9.94 20.80
N GLY A 232 -0.57 -11.13 20.66
CA GLY A 232 0.01 -12.40 21.02
C GLY A 232 0.56 -13.09 19.76
N VAL A 233 1.81 -13.54 19.83
CA VAL A 233 2.52 -14.24 18.76
C VAL A 233 2.78 -15.69 19.19
N LYS A 234 2.41 -16.63 18.33
CA LYS A 234 2.57 -18.06 18.57
C LYS A 234 3.25 -18.74 17.39
N ARG A 235 4.25 -19.57 17.67
CA ARG A 235 4.88 -20.45 16.71
C ARG A 235 4.05 -21.74 16.61
N LEU A 236 3.61 -22.07 15.41
CA LEU A 236 2.71 -23.21 15.20
C LEU A 236 3.49 -24.48 14.86
N ARG A 237 3.87 -24.63 13.60
CA ARG A 237 4.52 -25.81 13.05
C ARG A 237 5.52 -25.41 11.97
N LYS A 238 6.36 -26.34 11.58
CA LYS A 238 7.18 -26.18 10.37
C LYS A 238 6.42 -26.67 9.16
N GLU A 239 6.71 -26.06 8.03
CA GLU A 239 6.23 -26.46 6.71
C GLU A 239 7.39 -26.46 5.73
N LYS A 240 7.44 -27.47 4.85
CA LYS A 240 8.43 -27.52 3.77
C LYS A 240 8.00 -26.57 2.67
N VAL A 241 8.82 -25.56 2.41
CA VAL A 241 8.59 -24.60 1.33
C VAL A 241 9.73 -24.67 0.33
N GLN A 242 9.41 -24.44 -0.94
CA GLN A 242 10.41 -24.43 -2.01
C GLN A 242 11.38 -23.27 -1.78
N ALA A 243 12.68 -23.55 -1.92
CA ALA A 243 13.71 -22.54 -1.84
C ALA A 243 13.72 -21.72 -3.14
N PHE A 244 13.80 -20.40 -3.01
CA PHE A 244 14.02 -19.47 -4.11
C PHE A 244 15.37 -18.77 -3.92
N ASP A 245 16.00 -18.38 -5.01
CA ASP A 245 17.17 -17.50 -4.97
C ASP A 245 16.75 -16.03 -4.77
N ARG A 246 17.74 -15.12 -4.72
CA ARG A 246 17.50 -13.68 -4.57
C ARG A 246 16.76 -13.06 -5.78
N HIS A 247 16.69 -13.76 -6.91
CA HIS A 247 16.01 -13.34 -8.12
C HIS A 247 14.61 -13.94 -8.25
N GLY A 248 14.15 -14.71 -7.25
CA GLY A 248 12.85 -15.38 -7.26
C GLY A 248 12.81 -16.66 -8.11
N THR A 249 13.95 -17.18 -8.53
CA THR A 249 14.02 -18.44 -9.28
C THR A 249 14.07 -19.62 -8.31
N ALA A 250 13.27 -20.65 -8.57
CA ALA A 250 13.27 -21.87 -7.76
C ALA A 250 14.67 -22.49 -7.74
N ARG A 251 15.20 -22.76 -6.55
CA ARG A 251 16.48 -23.45 -6.39
C ARG A 251 16.29 -24.91 -6.71
N MET A 252 17.04 -25.36 -7.71
CA MET A 252 17.09 -26.75 -8.13
C MET A 252 18.46 -27.33 -7.74
N LYS A 253 18.48 -28.57 -7.26
CA LYS A 253 19.69 -29.36 -7.05
C LYS A 253 19.50 -30.70 -7.75
N ASP A 254 20.38 -31.02 -8.68
CA ASP A 254 20.33 -32.26 -9.47
C ASP A 254 18.97 -32.47 -10.17
N GLY A 255 18.37 -31.39 -10.66
CA GLY A 255 17.04 -31.41 -11.31
C GLY A 255 15.85 -31.54 -10.36
N GLN A 256 16.06 -31.59 -9.04
CA GLN A 256 15.00 -31.64 -8.04
C GLN A 256 14.85 -30.30 -7.29
N PRO A 257 13.61 -29.89 -6.92
CA PRO A 257 13.41 -28.70 -6.10
C PRO A 257 14.04 -28.84 -4.71
N VAL A 258 14.77 -27.81 -4.28
CA VAL A 258 15.28 -27.72 -2.92
C VAL A 258 14.17 -27.18 -2.02
N TYR A 259 13.95 -27.83 -0.89
CA TYR A 259 12.98 -27.37 0.13
C TYR A 259 13.70 -26.99 1.42
N PHE A 260 13.13 -26.03 2.15
CA PHE A 260 13.55 -25.69 3.52
C PHE A 260 12.36 -25.67 4.47
N ASP A 261 12.64 -25.87 5.75
CA ASP A 261 11.64 -25.76 6.80
C ASP A 261 11.39 -24.28 7.12
N LYS A 262 10.17 -23.78 6.84
CA LYS A 262 9.68 -22.49 7.28
C LYS A 262 8.80 -22.67 8.51
N TRP A 263 9.03 -21.88 9.55
CA TRP A 263 8.11 -21.80 10.68
C TRP A 263 6.85 -21.04 10.27
N ILE A 264 5.69 -21.63 10.54
CA ILE A 264 4.39 -20.98 10.44
C ILE A 264 4.07 -20.34 11.78
N TRP A 265 3.61 -19.10 11.73
CA TRP A 265 3.31 -18.27 12.90
C TRP A 265 1.82 -17.90 12.90
N SER A 266 1.28 -17.65 14.09
CA SER A 266 -0.03 -17.04 14.28
C SER A 266 0.15 -15.78 15.11
N ILE A 267 -0.46 -14.69 14.67
CA ILE A 267 -0.56 -13.44 15.41
C ILE A 267 -2.04 -13.16 15.64
N LYS A 268 -2.39 -12.67 16.83
CA LYS A 268 -3.74 -12.25 17.19
C LYS A 268 -3.66 -11.01 18.06
N HIS A 269 -4.60 -10.09 17.92
CA HIS A 269 -4.80 -9.00 18.87
C HIS A 269 -5.13 -9.55 20.25
N ILE A 270 -4.66 -8.86 21.29
CA ILE A 270 -4.92 -9.19 22.71
C ILE A 270 -5.32 -7.96 23.50
#